data_AF-A0A6M1SM30-F1
#
_entry.id   AF-A0A6M1SM30-F1
#
_cell.length_a   1.000
_cell.length_b   1.000
_cell.length_c   1.000
_cell.angle_alpha   90.00
_cell.angle_beta   90.00
_cell.angle_gamma   90.00
#
_symmetry.space_group_name_H-M   'P 1'
#
loop_
_entity.id
_entity.type
_entity.pdbx_description
1 polymer ?
#
loop_
_entity_poly.entity_id
_entity_poly.type
_entity_poly.pdbx_seq_one_letter_code
_entity_poly.pdbx_strand_id
1 'polypeptide(L)'
;MSFEVIGCQLLHFGPHQAIANRITGAVRVRIREYLLGNVTEYSLDLKVKADCGQVPHEQVRTALLSHAAHQLNKLKSRHIDKLPVAAE
;
A
#
# COMPACT_ATOMS: atom_id res chain seq x y z
N MET A 1 6.04 -8.37 -17.64
CA MET A 1 5.54 -7.07 -17.17
C MET A 1 6.14 -6.83 -15.81
N SER A 2 6.81 -5.70 -15.60
CA SER A 2 7.52 -5.43 -14.34
C SER A 2 6.82 -4.30 -13.59
N PHE A 3 6.55 -4.52 -12.31
CA PHE A 3 5.93 -3.57 -11.40
C PHE A 3 6.96 -3.17 -10.35
N GLU A 4 7.25 -1.87 -10.25
CA GLU A 4 8.22 -1.31 -9.31
C GLU A 4 7.56 -0.25 -8.43
N VAL A 5 7.78 -0.35 -7.12
CA VAL A 5 7.36 0.69 -6.17
C VAL A 5 8.50 1.68 -6.03
N ILE A 6 8.32 2.86 -6.61
CA ILE A 6 9.35 3.91 -6.63
C ILE A 6 9.21 4.91 -5.48
N GLY A 7 8.11 4.86 -4.73
CA GLY A 7 7.93 5.72 -3.56
C GLY A 7 6.74 5.33 -2.69
N CYS A 8 6.84 5.60 -1.40
CA CYS A 8 5.79 5.38 -0.42
C CYS A 8 5.77 6.56 0.54
N GLN A 9 4.65 7.27 0.63
CA GLN A 9 4.49 8.47 1.43
C GLN A 9 3.23 8.38 2.30
N LEU A 10 3.40 8.49 3.61
CA LEU A 10 2.29 8.63 4.54
C LEU A 10 1.72 10.06 4.42
N LEU A 11 0.45 10.19 4.04
CA LEU A 11 -0.21 11.48 3.83
C LEU A 11 -0.72 12.05 5.15
N HIS A 12 -1.61 11.30 5.80
CA HIS A 12 -2.21 11.66 7.08
C HIS A 12 -2.63 10.39 7.82
N PHE A 13 -2.67 10.46 9.15
CA PHE A 13 -3.19 9.41 10.00
C PHE A 13 -3.89 10.00 11.21
N GLY A 14 -4.88 9.29 11.73
CA GLY A 14 -5.68 9.72 12.87
C GLY A 14 -6.55 8.59 13.42
N PRO A 15 -7.11 8.79 14.62
CA PRO A 15 -7.96 7.78 15.26
C PRO A 15 -9.22 7.52 14.44
N HIS A 16 -9.65 6.26 14.42
CA HIS A 16 -10.89 5.85 13.77
C HIS A 16 -12.09 6.28 14.61
N GLN A 17 -13.03 7.03 14.00
CA GLN A 17 -14.14 7.67 14.72
C GLN A 17 -15.07 6.66 15.44
N ALA A 18 -15.29 5.48 14.84
CA ALA A 18 -16.23 4.48 15.37
C ALA A 18 -15.56 3.28 16.09
N ILE A 19 -14.23 3.15 16.04
CA ILE A 19 -13.54 1.95 16.55
C ILE A 19 -12.45 2.41 17.50
N ALA A 20 -12.66 2.19 18.79
CA ALA A 20 -11.67 2.48 19.82
C ALA A 20 -10.37 1.73 19.49
N ASN A 21 -9.23 2.38 19.77
CA ASN A 21 -7.89 1.84 19.59
C ASN A 21 -7.47 1.50 18.14
N ARG A 22 -8.26 1.89 17.14
CA ARG A 22 -7.86 1.79 15.74
C ARG A 22 -7.40 3.14 15.21
N ILE A 23 -6.26 3.15 14.56
CA ILE A 23 -5.76 4.31 13.83
C ILE A 23 -5.87 4.01 12.34
N THR A 24 -6.39 4.97 11.58
CA THR A 24 -6.46 4.91 10.12
C THR A 24 -5.62 6.00 9.50
N GLY A 25 -5.14 5.75 8.30
CA GLY A 25 -4.45 6.74 7.52
C GLY A 25 -4.50 6.45 6.03
N ALA A 26 -3.88 7.33 5.27
CA ALA A 26 -3.69 7.17 3.84
C ALA A 26 -2.20 7.18 3.52
N VAL A 27 -1.77 6.20 2.74
CA VAL A 27 -0.41 6.11 2.20
C VAL A 27 -0.49 6.21 0.69
N ARG A 28 0.17 7.21 0.12
CA ARG A 28 0.34 7.35 -1.32
C ARG A 28 1.54 6.54 -1.75
N VAL A 29 1.32 5.62 -2.67
CA VAL A 29 2.38 4.80 -3.26
C VAL A 29 2.57 5.23 -4.71
N ARG A 30 3.80 5.48 -5.11
CA ARG A 30 4.16 5.72 -6.49
C ARG A 30 4.65 4.42 -7.10
N ILE A 31 4.03 4.07 -8.21
CA ILE A 31 4.26 2.83 -8.93
C ILE A 31 4.76 3.19 -10.32
N ARG A 32 5.76 2.45 -10.77
CA ARG A 32 6.23 2.42 -12.15
C ARG A 32 5.95 1.04 -12.73
N GLU A 33 5.20 0.99 -13.83
CA GLU A 33 4.92 -0.23 -14.57
C GLU A 33 5.56 -0.21 -15.95
N TYR A 34 6.13 -1.36 -16.33
CA TYR A 34 6.74 -1.60 -17.63
C TYR A 34 5.88 -2.58 -18.44
N LEU A 35 5.25 -2.08 -19.50
CA LEU A 35 4.34 -2.82 -20.37
C LEU A 35 4.74 -2.65 -21.84
N LEU A 36 5.16 -3.74 -22.49
CA LEU A 36 5.45 -3.76 -23.95
C LEU A 36 6.39 -2.62 -24.44
N GLY A 37 7.38 -2.25 -23.63
CA GLY A 37 8.30 -1.15 -23.96
C GLY A 37 7.85 0.24 -23.48
N ASN A 38 6.63 0.38 -22.98
CA ASN A 38 6.14 1.61 -22.37
C ASN A 38 6.38 1.62 -20.87
N VAL A 39 6.76 2.79 -20.34
CA VAL A 39 6.86 3.06 -18.91
C VAL A 39 5.68 3.93 -18.50
N THR A 40 4.89 3.45 -17.55
CA THR A 40 3.78 4.23 -16.96
C THR A 40 4.05 4.46 -15.49
N GLU A 41 3.98 5.71 -15.06
CA GLU A 41 4.10 6.08 -13.64
C GLU A 41 2.77 6.59 -13.14
N TYR A 42 2.30 6.06 -12.02
CA TYR A 42 1.07 6.50 -11.39
C TYR A 42 1.15 6.42 -9.87
N SER A 43 0.25 7.15 -9.21
CA SER A 43 0.12 7.16 -7.76
C SER A 43 -1.14 6.43 -7.34
N LEU A 44 -1.04 5.62 -6.29
CA LEU A 44 -2.16 4.88 -5.72
C LEU A 44 -2.26 5.19 -4.23
N ASP A 45 -3.43 5.67 -3.82
CA ASP A 45 -3.71 6.00 -2.42
C ASP A 45 -4.29 4.78 -1.70
N LEU A 46 -3.49 4.18 -0.83
CA LEU A 46 -3.88 3.03 0.00
C LEU A 46 -4.42 3.50 1.34
N LYS A 47 -5.64 3.06 1.65
CA LYS A 47 -6.18 3.17 3.01
C LYS A 47 -5.46 2.16 3.91
N VAL A 48 -4.78 2.66 4.93
CA VAL A 48 -4.06 1.85 5.91
C VAL A 48 -4.74 1.93 7.26
N LYS A 49 -4.62 0.85 8.03
CA LYS A 49 -5.16 0.77 9.38
C LYS A 49 -4.16 0.05 10.28
N ALA A 50 -4.13 0.45 11.54
CA ALA A 50 -3.33 -0.17 12.58
C ALA A 50 -4.19 -0.28 13.85
N ASP A 51 -4.26 -1.49 14.40
CA ASP A 51 -4.96 -1.80 15.65
C ASP A 51 -3.98 -1.71 16.84
N CYS A 52 -3.37 -0.54 17.02
CA CYS A 52 -2.27 -0.35 17.99
C CYS A 52 -2.68 0.43 19.24
N GLY A 53 -3.91 0.95 19.35
CA GLY A 53 -4.31 1.74 20.51
C GLY A 53 -3.60 3.08 20.63
N GLN A 54 -3.47 3.55 21.87
CA GLN A 54 -2.82 4.82 22.20
C GLN A 54 -1.31 4.59 22.35
N VAL A 55 -0.61 4.50 21.22
CA VAL A 55 0.86 4.37 21.15
C VAL A 55 1.49 5.66 20.63
N PRO A 56 2.79 5.91 20.94
CA PRO A 56 3.49 7.08 20.41
C PRO A 56 3.46 7.11 18.88
N HIS A 57 3.44 8.33 18.32
CA HIS A 57 3.31 8.56 16.87
C HIS A 57 4.29 7.77 16.01
N GLU A 58 5.52 7.53 16.49
CA GLU A 58 6.51 6.74 15.78
C GLU A 58 6.07 5.29 15.57
N GLN A 59 5.53 4.65 16.61
CA GLN A 59 5.00 3.30 16.52
C GLN A 59 3.78 3.22 15.60
N VAL A 60 2.92 4.24 15.63
CA VAL A 60 1.79 4.35 14.69
C VAL A 60 2.29 4.40 13.25
N ARG A 61 3.27 5.25 12.95
CA ARG A 61 3.82 5.39 11.59
C ARG A 61 4.39 4.07 11.11
N THR A 62 5.18 3.38 11.94
CA THR A 62 5.74 2.07 11.60
C THR A 62 4.64 1.04 11.34
N ALA A 63 3.61 0.96 12.20
CA ALA A 63 2.51 0.02 12.01
C ALA A 63 1.72 0.29 10.71
N LEU A 64 1.46 1.56 10.39
CA LEU A 64 0.77 1.96 9.17
C LEU A 64 1.59 1.68 7.90
N LEU A 65 2.90 1.96 7.94
CA LEU A 65 3.82 1.65 6.84
C LEU A 65 3.97 0.13 6.64
N SER A 66 4.04 -0.64 7.72
CA SER A 66 4.05 -2.12 7.64
C SER A 66 2.76 -2.65 7.02
N HIS A 67 1.60 -2.10 7.38
CA HIS A 67 0.34 -2.46 6.73
C HIS A 67 0.35 -2.09 5.24
N ALA A 68 0.88 -0.92 4.86
CA ALA A 68 1.04 -0.53 3.46
C ALA A 68 1.94 -1.50 2.69
N ALA A 69 3.09 -1.87 3.26
CA ALA A 69 4.03 -2.82 2.65
C ALA A 69 3.36 -4.18 2.41
N HIS A 70 2.57 -4.68 3.37
CA HIS A 70 1.78 -5.91 3.17
C HIS A 70 0.75 -5.79 2.05
N GLN A 71 0.04 -4.67 1.95
CA GLN A 71 -0.92 -4.42 0.87
C GLN A 71 -0.22 -4.38 -0.50
N LEU A 72 0.95 -3.75 -0.57
CA LEU A 72 1.76 -3.68 -1.80
C LEU A 72 2.32 -5.04 -2.19
N ASN A 73 2.82 -5.83 -1.24
CA ASN A 73 3.26 -7.19 -1.51
C ASN A 73 2.09 -8.05 -2.02
N LYS A 74 0.90 -7.92 -1.42
CA LYS A 74 -0.31 -8.60 -1.90
C LYS A 74 -0.71 -8.15 -3.31
N LEU A 75 -0.59 -6.85 -3.61
CA LEU A 75 -0.88 -6.30 -4.94
C LEU A 75 0.12 -6.81 -5.98
N LYS A 76 1.41 -6.86 -5.63
CA LYS A 76 2.48 -7.44 -6.45
C LYS A 76 2.23 -8.92 -6.71
N SER A 77 1.93 -9.71 -5.68
CA SER A 77 1.58 -11.13 -5.84
C SER A 77 0.37 -11.32 -6.75
N ARG A 78 -0.66 -10.48 -6.62
CA ARG A 78 -1.83 -10.51 -7.53
C ARG A 78 -1.50 -10.13 -8.96
N HIS A 79 -0.62 -9.14 -9.19
CA HIS A 79 -0.16 -8.79 -10.54
C HIS A 79 0.68 -9.89 -11.18
N ILE A 80 1.45 -10.63 -10.37
CA ILE A 80 2.20 -11.81 -10.84
C ILE A 80 1.23 -12.97 -11.17
N ASP A 81 0.19 -13.16 -10.35
CA ASP A 81 -0.80 -14.23 -10.50
C ASP A 81 -1.84 -13.94 -11.62
N LYS A 82 -2.13 -12.66 -11.90
CA LYS A 82 -2.97 -12.22 -13.04
C LYS A 82 -2.25 -12.23 -14.40
N LEU A 83 -1.26 -13.08 -14.57
CA LEU A 83 -0.99 -13.65 -15.89
C LEU A 83 -1.97 -14.82 -16.04
N PRO A 84 -3.16 -14.66 -16.67
CA PRO A 84 -3.83 -15.83 -17.18
C PRO A 84 -2.84 -16.48 -18.14
N VAL A 85 -2.34 -17.65 -17.77
CA VAL A 85 -2.01 -18.65 -18.77
C VAL A 85 -3.27 -18.74 -19.64
N ALA A 86 -3.16 -18.24 -20.87
CA ALA A 86 -4.13 -18.58 -21.89
C ALA A 86 -4.11 -20.11 -21.94
N ALA A 87 -5.24 -20.72 -21.55
CA ALA A 87 -5.46 -22.12 -21.82
C ALA A 87 -5.46 -22.27 -23.35
N GLU A 88 -4.39 -22.85 -23.88
CA GLU A 88 -4.34 -23.43 -25.23
C GLU A 88 -4.91 -24.85 -25.18
#